data_AF-A0A9W7B6N0-F1
#
_entry.id   AF-A0A9W7B6N0-F1
#
_cell.length_a   1.000
_cell.length_b   1.000
_cell.length_c   1.000
_cell.angle_alpha   90.00
_cell.angle_beta   90.00
_cell.angle_gamma   90.00
#
_symmetry.space_group_name_H-M   'P 1'
#
loop_
_entity.id
_entity.type
_entity.pdbx_description
1 polymer ?
#
loop_
_entity_poly.entity_id
_entity_poly.type
_entity_poly.pdbx_seq_one_letter_code
_entity_poly.pdbx_strand_id
1 'polypeptide(L)'
;DVARFLTLSAFGFIYHGPSGHYFYNWLDERIEGTGVKQVFSKVAIDQIFWCPIFMSVFFAYLGLVAGDSLPAIRTKISSDLLSACKGSWKVWPLVHAINFRFIPNKFRLFYINAVQIGFNIFLSIIGTK
;
A
#
# COMPACT_ATOMS: atom_id res chain seq x y z
N ASP A 1 -19.31 -12.11 -2.82
CA ASP A 1 -18.74 -11.18 -1.80
C ASP A 1 -17.82 -11.81 -0.76
N VAL A 2 -18.17 -12.94 -0.13
CA VAL A 2 -17.33 -13.58 0.91
C VAL A 2 -15.95 -14.00 0.40
N ALA A 3 -15.85 -14.62 -0.79
CA ALA A 3 -14.57 -15.02 -1.36
C ALA A 3 -13.61 -13.83 -1.55
N ARG A 4 -14.11 -12.72 -2.13
CA ARG A 4 -13.34 -11.48 -2.30
C ARG A 4 -12.88 -10.90 -0.96
N PHE A 5 -13.76 -10.90 0.04
CA PHE A 5 -13.41 -10.51 1.39
C PHE A 5 -12.26 -11.37 1.94
N LEU A 6 -12.38 -12.70 1.89
CA LEU A 6 -11.37 -13.61 2.38
C LEU A 6 -10.03 -13.45 1.65
N THR A 7 -10.04 -13.29 0.33
CA THR A 7 -8.85 -13.03 -0.48
C THR A 7 -8.13 -11.74 -0.03
N LEU A 8 -8.86 -10.63 0.09
CA LEU A 8 -8.26 -9.36 0.50
C LEU A 8 -7.82 -9.38 1.98
N SER A 9 -8.59 -10.03 2.85
CA SER A 9 -8.21 -10.24 4.25
C SER A 9 -6.95 -11.08 4.38
N ALA A 10 -6.83 -12.19 3.65
CA ALA A 10 -5.64 -13.04 3.67
C ALA A 10 -4.40 -12.26 3.20
N PHE A 11 -4.50 -11.50 2.11
CA PHE A 11 -3.42 -10.61 1.68
C PHE A 11 -3.04 -9.58 2.75
N GLY A 12 -4.05 -8.96 3.36
CA GLY A 12 -3.90 -8.01 4.45
C GLY A 12 -3.12 -8.56 5.63
N PHE A 13 -3.54 -9.72 6.15
CA PHE A 13 -2.97 -10.33 7.35
C PHE A 13 -1.64 -11.03 7.11
N ILE A 14 -1.48 -11.74 5.99
CA ILE A 14 -0.30 -12.58 5.75
C ILE A 14 0.85 -11.76 5.17
N TYR A 15 0.54 -10.84 4.26
CA TYR A 15 1.57 -10.10 3.54
C TYR A 15 1.62 -8.63 3.96
N HIS A 16 0.54 -7.86 3.77
CA HIS A 16 0.58 -6.40 3.94
C HIS A 16 0.94 -5.98 5.37
N GLY A 17 0.30 -6.55 6.38
CA GLY A 17 0.57 -6.25 7.78
C GLY A 17 2.03 -6.51 8.18
N PRO A 18 2.55 -7.74 8.02
CA PRO A 18 3.92 -8.06 8.37
C PRO A 18 4.95 -7.27 7.53
N SER A 19 4.79 -7.23 6.21
CA SER A 19 5.74 -6.53 5.33
C SER A 19 5.81 -5.03 5.61
N GLY A 20 4.65 -4.39 5.85
CA GLY A 20 4.58 -3.00 6.26
C GLY A 20 5.23 -2.76 7.63
N HIS A 21 5.05 -3.67 8.59
CA HIS A 21 5.68 -3.56 9.92
C HIS A 21 7.20 -3.51 9.80
N TYR A 22 7.78 -4.50 9.12
CA TYR A 22 9.24 -4.57 8.95
C TYR A 22 9.77 -3.42 8.11
N PHE A 23 9.06 -3.03 7.04
CA PHE A 23 9.46 -1.92 6.19
C PHE A 23 9.50 -0.59 6.94
N TYR A 24 8.46 -0.25 7.70
CA TYR A 24 8.42 1.03 8.43
C TYR A 24 9.40 1.08 9.60
N ASN A 25 9.67 -0.05 10.27
CA ASN A 25 10.72 -0.11 11.29
C ASN A 25 12.10 0.12 10.66
N TRP A 26 12.41 -0.61 9.59
CA TRP A 26 13.65 -0.44 8.84
C TRP A 26 13.83 1.01 8.36
N LEU A 27 12.76 1.63 7.87
CA LEU A 27 12.81 3.00 7.37
C LEU A 27 13.04 4.02 8.49
N ASP A 28 12.50 3.80 9.69
CA ASP A 28 12.78 4.63 10.87
C ASP A 28 14.20 4.46 11.41
N GLU A 29 14.74 3.23 11.40
CA GLU A 29 16.13 2.95 11.77
C GLU A 29 17.13 3.64 10.82
N ARG A 30 16.79 3.73 9.53
CA ARG A 30 17.65 4.37 8.52
C ARG A 30 17.52 5.88 8.46
N ILE A 31 16.34 6.40 8.76
CA ILE A 31 16.03 7.83 8.71
C ILE A 31 15.43 8.23 10.04
N GLU A 32 16.28 8.57 11.00
CA GLU A 32 15.82 8.94 12.33
C GLU A 32 15.16 10.33 12.35
N GLY A 33 14.12 10.46 13.15
CA GLY A 33 13.41 11.72 13.37
C GLY A 33 12.21 11.95 12.44
N THR A 34 11.53 13.06 12.69
CA THR A 34 10.27 13.44 12.06
C THR A 34 10.33 14.81 11.40
N GLY A 35 11.52 15.42 11.25
CA GLY A 35 11.69 16.71 10.58
C GLY A 35 11.22 16.70 9.12
N VAL A 36 11.01 17.88 8.53
CA VAL A 36 10.46 18.02 7.17
C VAL A 36 11.28 17.22 6.13
N LYS A 37 12.61 17.32 6.21
CA LYS A 37 13.50 16.58 5.31
C LYS A 37 13.36 15.07 5.47
N GLN A 38 13.33 14.59 6.71
CA GLN A 38 13.18 13.17 7.03
C GLN A 38 11.85 12.62 6.54
N VAL A 39 10.74 13.32 6.83
CA VAL A 39 9.40 12.95 6.39
C VAL A 39 9.33 12.91 4.87
N PHE A 40 9.84 13.93 4.19
CA PHE A 40 9.87 13.96 2.74
C PHE A 40 10.66 12.76 2.16
N SER A 41 11.85 12.46 2.69
CA SER A 41 12.63 11.30 2.26
C SER A 41 11.90 9.98 2.50
N LYS A 42 11.23 9.81 3.65
CA LYS A 42 10.44 8.61 3.94
C LYS A 42 9.27 8.45 2.98
N VAL A 43 8.52 9.52 2.72
CA VAL A 43 7.42 9.52 1.75
C VAL A 43 7.93 9.22 0.34
N ALA A 44 9.03 9.85 -0.08
CA ALA A 44 9.62 9.56 -1.39
C ALA A 44 10.02 8.09 -1.53
N ILE A 45 10.65 7.50 -0.51
CA ILE A 45 11.03 6.09 -0.54
C ILE A 45 9.80 5.18 -0.61
N ASP A 46 8.79 5.46 0.21
CA ASP A 46 7.54 4.70 0.22
C ASP A 46 6.82 4.78 -1.15
N GLN A 47 6.72 5.97 -1.73
CA GLN A 47 5.95 6.15 -2.96
C GLN A 47 6.71 5.69 -4.22
N ILE A 48 8.04 5.82 -4.27
CA ILE A 48 8.85 5.48 -5.44
C ILE A 48 9.27 4.01 -5.44
N PHE A 49 9.55 3.42 -4.27
CA PHE A 49 10.04 2.04 -4.18
C PHE A 49 9.00 1.09 -3.60
N TRP A 50 8.42 1.44 -2.44
CA TRP A 50 7.50 0.53 -1.76
C TRP A 50 6.20 0.35 -2.54
N CYS A 51 5.62 1.44 -3.05
CA CYS A 51 4.36 1.39 -3.80
C CYS A 51 4.45 0.48 -5.04
N PRO A 52 5.45 0.58 -5.95
CA PRO A 52 5.56 -0.36 -7.08
C PRO A 52 5.76 -1.82 -6.66
N ILE A 53 6.55 -2.09 -5.62
CA ILE A 53 6.78 -3.44 -5.10
C ILE A 53 5.45 -4.01 -4.58
N PHE A 54 4.78 -3.25 -3.71
CA PHE A 54 3.51 -3.63 -3.12
C PHE A 54 2.44 -3.90 -4.19
N MET A 55 2.30 -3.01 -5.18
CA MET A 55 1.33 -3.17 -6.27
C MET A 55 1.62 -4.40 -7.13
N SER A 56 2.89 -4.67 -7.42
CA SER A 56 3.30 -5.86 -8.18
C SER A 56 2.95 -7.14 -7.43
N VAL A 57 3.23 -7.20 -6.13
CA VAL A 57 2.89 -8.37 -5.29
C VAL A 57 1.38 -8.51 -5.14
N PHE A 58 0.65 -7.40 -5.00
CA PHE A 58 -0.82 -7.42 -4.92
C PHE A 58 -1.45 -7.97 -6.21
N PHE A 59 -1.00 -7.51 -7.39
CA PHE A 59 -1.49 -8.02 -8.67
C PHE A 59 -1.10 -9.47 -8.91
N ALA A 60 0.13 -9.86 -8.55
CA ALA A 60 0.54 -11.26 -8.60
C ALA A 60 -0.36 -12.14 -7.74
N TYR A 61 -0.61 -11.73 -6.49
CA TYR A 61 -1.49 -12.43 -5.57
C TYR A 61 -2.91 -12.59 -6.13
N LEU A 62 -3.51 -11.50 -6.62
CA LEU A 62 -4.86 -11.54 -7.19
C LEU A 62 -4.95 -12.48 -8.39
N GLY A 63 -3.97 -12.45 -9.29
CA GLY A 63 -3.93 -13.33 -10.45
C GLY A 63 -3.77 -14.80 -10.08
N LEU A 64 -2.89 -15.11 -9.11
CA LEU A 64 -2.70 -16.47 -8.62
C LEU A 64 -3.98 -17.04 -7.98
N VAL A 65 -4.67 -16.24 -7.17
CA VAL A 65 -5.95 -16.65 -6.54
C VAL A 65 -7.06 -16.81 -7.58
N ALA A 66 -7.04 -16.01 -8.66
CA ALA A 66 -7.97 -16.13 -9.78
C ALA A 66 -7.68 -17.33 -10.70
N GLY A 67 -6.53 -17.99 -10.56
CA GLY A 67 -6.11 -19.09 -11.43
C GLY A 67 -5.52 -18.63 -12.78
N ASP A 68 -5.09 -17.36 -12.86
CA ASP A 68 -4.48 -16.82 -14.08
C ASP A 68 -3.12 -17.47 -14.37
N SER A 69 -2.76 -17.57 -15.66
CA SER A 69 -1.44 -18.04 -16.06
C SER A 69 -0.36 -17.01 -15.73
N LEU A 70 0.86 -17.46 -15.42
CA LEU A 70 1.99 -16.55 -15.14
C LEU A 70 2.24 -15.50 -16.24
N PRO A 71 2.12 -15.82 -17.55
CA PRO A 71 2.20 -14.81 -18.60
C PRO A 71 1.11 -13.74 -18.49
N ALA A 72 -0.14 -14.13 -18.18
CA ALA A 72 -1.25 -13.18 -18.02
C ALA A 72 -1.01 -12.24 -16.82
N ILE A 73 -0.56 -12.80 -15.70
CA ILE A 73 -0.20 -12.02 -14.50
C ILE A 73 0.91 -11.02 -14.82
N ARG A 74 1.96 -11.46 -15.52
CA ARG A 74 3.07 -10.59 -15.92
C ARG A 74 2.60 -9.44 -16.80
N THR A 75 1.78 -9.74 -17.81
CA THR A 75 1.20 -8.72 -18.69
C THR A 75 0.39 -7.71 -17.90
N LYS A 76 -0.46 -8.17 -16.96
CA LYS A 76 -1.26 -7.30 -16.09
C LYS A 76 -0.42 -6.37 -15.22
N ILE A 77 0.64 -6.90 -14.60
CA ILE A 77 1.57 -6.08 -13.82
C ILE A 77 2.21 -5.03 -14.74
N SER A 78 2.74 -5.43 -15.90
CA SER A 78 3.39 -4.48 -16.81
C SER A 78 2.44 -3.41 -17.36
N SER A 79 1.16 -3.73 -17.61
CA SER A 79 0.19 -2.76 -18.14
C SER A 79 -0.33 -1.81 -17.06
N ASP A 80 -0.62 -2.32 -15.87
CA ASP A 80 -1.44 -1.61 -14.89
C ASP A 80 -0.61 -1.00 -13.77
N LEU A 81 0.63 -1.45 -13.55
CA LEU A 81 1.46 -1.03 -12.41
C LEU A 81 1.64 0.49 -12.35
N LEU A 82 1.99 1.12 -13.47
CA LEU A 82 2.20 2.57 -13.49
C LEU A 82 0.88 3.33 -13.24
N SER A 83 -0.23 2.83 -13.79
CA SER A 83 -1.55 3.42 -13.56
C SER A 83 -1.94 3.32 -12.09
N ALA A 84 -1.73 2.16 -11.47
CA ALA A 84 -2.00 1.91 -10.06
C ALA A 84 -1.14 2.81 -9.15
N CYS A 85 0.16 2.92 -9.42
CA CYS A 85 1.06 3.81 -8.67
C CYS A 85 0.64 5.28 -8.81
N LYS A 86 0.32 5.74 -10.03
CA LYS A 86 -0.19 7.10 -10.24
C LYS A 86 -1.49 7.36 -9.49
N GLY A 87 -2.37 6.37 -9.41
CA GLY A 87 -3.58 6.42 -8.60
C GLY A 87 -3.24 6.58 -7.11
N SER A 88 -2.30 5.78 -6.62
CA SER A 88 -1.82 5.84 -5.23
C SER A 88 -1.24 7.22 -4.88
N TRP A 89 -0.39 7.76 -5.75
CA TRP A 89 0.31 9.04 -5.56
C TRP A 89 -0.60 10.26 -5.44
N LYS A 90 -1.89 10.15 -5.78
CA LYS A 90 -2.85 11.25 -5.60
C LYS A 90 -3.27 11.45 -4.15
N VAL A 91 -3.19 10.41 -3.32
CA VAL A 91 -3.78 10.40 -1.97
C VAL A 91 -2.74 10.02 -0.93
N TRP A 92 -1.99 8.95 -1.19
CA TRP A 92 -1.12 8.33 -0.21
C TRP A 92 0.09 9.18 0.22
N PRO A 93 0.72 10.02 -0.63
CA PRO A 93 1.83 10.85 -0.17
C PRO A 93 1.46 11.76 1.00
N LEU A 94 0.25 12.34 0.98
CA LEU A 94 -0.24 13.18 2.08
C LEU A 94 -0.52 12.36 3.34
N VAL A 95 -1.14 11.18 3.17
CA VAL A 95 -1.43 10.25 4.27
C VAL A 95 -0.14 9.81 4.95
N HIS A 96 0.89 9.46 4.17
CA HIS A 96 2.20 9.07 4.69
C HIS A 96 2.96 10.25 5.29
N ALA A 97 2.83 11.46 4.76
CA ALA A 97 3.44 12.65 5.37
C ALA A 97 2.90 12.88 6.79
N ILE A 98 1.59 12.76 6.99
CA ILE A 98 0.96 12.84 8.32
C ILE A 98 1.45 11.69 9.21
N ASN A 99 1.48 10.47 8.66
CA ASN A 99 1.93 9.28 9.36
C ASN A 99 3.36 9.43 9.91
N PHE A 100 4.33 9.74 9.04
CA PHE A 100 5.73 9.85 9.42
C PHE A 100 6.03 11.06 10.30
N ARG A 101 5.23 12.12 10.23
CA ARG A 101 5.41 13.34 11.03
C ARG A 101 4.83 13.21 12.45
N PHE A 102 3.62 12.67 12.58
CA PHE A 102 2.84 12.78 13.81
C PHE A 102 2.54 11.44 14.49
N ILE A 103 2.57 10.32 13.76
CA ILE A 103 2.15 9.03 14.30
C ILE A 103 3.37 8.26 14.84
N PRO A 104 3.38 7.89 16.13
CA PRO A 104 4.41 7.03 16.69
C PRO A 104 4.47 5.71 15.93
N ASN A 105 5.68 5.17 15.71
CA ASN A 105 5.91 3.98 14.88
C ASN A 105 4.92 2.84 15.17
N LYS A 106 4.71 2.49 16.45
CA LYS A 106 3.78 1.44 16.91
C LYS A 106 2.33 1.58 16.42
N PHE A 107 1.88 2.78 16.06
CA PHE A 107 0.51 3.05 15.62
C PHE A 107 0.39 3.36 14.12
N ARG A 108 1.50 3.37 13.37
CA ARG A 108 1.50 3.77 11.96
C ARG A 108 0.68 2.84 11.08
N LEU A 109 0.82 1.53 11.28
CA LEU A 109 0.03 0.54 10.55
C LEU A 109 -1.45 0.66 10.89
N PHE A 110 -1.80 0.89 12.15
CA PHE A 110 -3.18 1.10 12.55
C PHE A 110 -3.77 2.33 11.84
N TYR A 111 -3.05 3.46 11.85
CA TYR A 111 -3.45 4.67 11.14
C TYR A 111 -3.62 4.44 9.63
N ILE A 112 -2.65 3.79 8.97
CA ILE A 112 -2.70 3.50 7.53
C ILE A 112 -3.94 2.65 7.20
N ASN A 113 -4.19 1.60 7.97
CA ASN A 113 -5.34 0.73 7.77
C ASN A 113 -6.66 1.47 8.02
N ALA A 114 -6.74 2.35 9.02
CA ALA A 114 -7.92 3.16 9.27
C ALA A 114 -8.22 4.10 8.09
N VAL A 115 -7.20 4.78 7.55
CA VAL A 115 -7.35 5.63 6.37
C VAL A 115 -7.71 4.81 5.13
N GLN A 116 -7.12 3.62 4.97
CA GLN A 116 -7.44 2.70 3.88
C GLN A 116 -8.92 2.31 3.85
N ILE A 117 -9.53 2.05 5.02
CA ILE A 117 -10.95 1.74 5.12
C ILE A 117 -11.79 2.92 4.62
N GLY A 118 -11.48 4.14 5.08
CA GLY A 118 -12.16 5.35 4.61
C GLY A 118 -12.00 5.57 3.10
N PHE A 119 -10.79 5.35 2.58
CA PHE A 119 -10.50 5.44 1.14
C PHE A 119 -11.28 4.40 0.33
N ASN A 120 -11.38 3.16 0.82
CA ASN A 120 -12.16 2.11 0.16
C ASN A 120 -13.66 2.44 0.15
N ILE A 121 -14.19 3.02 1.23
CA ILE A 121 -15.58 3.48 1.29
C ILE A 121 -15.82 4.58 0.23
N PHE A 122 -14.92 5.56 0.16
CA PHE A 122 -14.99 6.63 -0.84
C PHE A 122 -14.96 6.10 -2.28
N LEU A 123 -14.03 5.18 -2.58
CA LEU A 123 -13.96 4.53 -3.89
C LEU A 123 -15.23 3.72 -4.20
N SER A 124 -15.79 3.03 -3.21
CA SER A 124 -17.05 2.29 -3.38
C SER A 124 -18.21 3.23 -3.73
N ILE A 125 -18.31 4.40 -3.09
CA ILE A 125 -19.37 5.38 -3.38
C ILE A 125 -19.24 5.93 -4.80
N ILE A 126 -18.02 6.23 -5.25
CA ILE A 126 -17.79 6.75 -6.61
C ILE A 126 -18.01 5.67 -7.66
N GLY A 127 -17.57 4.44 -7.42
CA GLY A 127 -17.72 3.33 -8.37
C GLY A 127 -19.15 2.75 -8.47
N THR A 128 -20.07 3.20 -7.62
CA THR A 128 -21.50 2.82 -7.66
C THR A 128 -22.34 3.84 -8.47
N LYS A 129 -21.70 4.77 -9.20
CA LYS A 129 -22.35 5.64 -10.19
C LYS A 129 -21.96 5.23 -11.60
#